data_AF-A0A3C1P196-F1
#
_entry.id   AF-A0A3C1P196-F1
#
_cell.length_a   1.000
_cell.length_b   1.000
_cell.length_c   1.000
_cell.angle_alpha   90.00
_cell.angle_beta   90.00
_cell.angle_gamma   90.00
#
_symmetry.space_group_name_H-M   'P 1'
#
loop_
_entity.id
_entity.type
_entity.pdbx_description
1 polymer ?
#
loop_
_entity_poly.entity_id
_entity_poly.type
_entity_poly.pdbx_seq_one_letter_code
_entity_poly.pdbx_strand_id
1 'polypeptide(L)'
;VVIPRLETLKKDGQSGQAKITQYTRYVTIGLAILQSTAIISLARTPGALFSGCNEAVIPNDSVWVILVMITVMTAGTAVVMWFGELITERGVGNGMSVLIFTSIIATIPAQFASIFGSRGVFTFAMTLLVGLAVVAFVVFVEQAQRRIPVQYAKR
;
A
#
# COMPACT_ATOMS: atom_id res chain seq x y z
N VAL A 1 -23.30 2.99 1.70
CA VAL A 1 -24.52 2.88 0.88
C VAL A 1 -24.45 3.97 -0.17
N VAL A 2 -24.02 3.68 -1.41
CA VAL A 2 -23.93 4.72 -2.47
C VAL A 2 -24.29 4.20 -3.87
N ILE A 3 -24.22 2.88 -4.14
CA ILE A 3 -24.64 2.30 -5.42
C ILE A 3 -25.53 1.07 -5.16
N PRO A 4 -26.84 1.13 -5.43
CA PRO A 4 -27.79 0.04 -5.16
C PRO A 4 -27.40 -1.30 -5.82
N ARG A 5 -26.77 -1.24 -7.01
CA ARG A 5 -26.31 -2.41 -7.77
C ARG A 5 -25.15 -3.15 -7.10
N LEU A 6 -24.29 -2.46 -6.35
CA LEU A 6 -23.21 -3.11 -5.60
C LEU A 6 -23.76 -3.78 -4.32
N GLU A 7 -24.86 -3.27 -3.78
CA GLU A 7 -25.51 -3.87 -2.61
C GLU A 7 -26.27 -5.15 -2.98
N THR A 8 -26.95 -5.20 -4.13
CA THR A 8 -27.57 -6.43 -4.63
C THR A 8 -26.52 -7.51 -4.89
N LEU A 9 -25.38 -7.15 -5.49
CA LEU A 9 -24.26 -8.08 -5.67
C LEU A 9 -23.67 -8.54 -4.33
N LYS A 10 -23.57 -7.68 -3.31
CA LYS A 10 -23.16 -8.12 -1.96
C LYS A 10 -24.17 -9.08 -1.31
N LYS A 11 -25.46 -8.99 -1.66
CA LYS A 11 -26.51 -9.89 -1.18
C LYS A 11 -26.49 -11.27 -1.87
N ASP A 12 -25.90 -11.39 -3.06
CA ASP A 12 -25.76 -12.64 -3.83
C ASP A 12 -24.64 -13.59 -3.31
N GLY A 13 -24.10 -13.35 -2.12
CA GLY A 13 -23.10 -14.20 -1.46
C GLY A 13 -21.75 -14.28 -2.20
N GLN A 14 -21.19 -15.48 -2.35
CA GLN A 14 -19.87 -15.69 -2.98
C GLN A 14 -19.83 -15.26 -4.45
N SER A 15 -20.93 -15.45 -5.19
CA SER A 15 -20.99 -15.14 -6.62
C SER A 15 -20.88 -13.64 -6.90
N GLY A 16 -21.49 -12.82 -6.04
CA GLY A 16 -21.42 -11.37 -6.17
C GLY A 16 -20.12 -10.76 -5.63
N GLN A 17 -19.49 -11.38 -4.63
CA GLN A 17 -18.13 -11.02 -4.21
C GLN A 17 -17.12 -11.20 -5.35
N ALA A 18 -17.20 -12.30 -6.11
CA ALA A 18 -16.33 -12.53 -7.26
C ALA A 18 -16.48 -11.43 -8.34
N LYS A 19 -17.71 -10.98 -8.62
CA LYS A 19 -17.98 -9.87 -9.56
C LYS A 19 -17.42 -8.54 -9.04
N ILE A 20 -17.56 -8.26 -7.75
CA ILE A 20 -17.00 -7.04 -7.13
C ILE A 20 -15.47 -7.04 -7.21
N THR A 21 -14.83 -8.19 -6.98
CA THR A 21 -13.38 -8.32 -7.14
C THR A 21 -12.95 -8.02 -8.57
N GLN A 22 -13.63 -8.55 -9.59
CA GLN A 22 -13.33 -8.24 -10.99
C GLN A 22 -13.40 -6.74 -11.31
N TYR A 23 -14.46 -6.05 -10.86
CA TYR A 23 -14.56 -4.60 -11.03
C TYR A 23 -13.42 -3.86 -10.33
N THR A 24 -13.07 -4.29 -9.12
CA THR A 24 -11.97 -3.70 -8.35
C THR A 24 -10.63 -3.86 -9.07
N ARG A 25 -10.39 -5.00 -9.74
CA ARG A 25 -9.18 -5.22 -10.56
C ARG A 25 -9.08 -4.21 -11.70
N TYR A 26 -10.15 -4.02 -12.46
CA TYR A 26 -10.14 -3.06 -13.58
C TYR A 26 -9.92 -1.62 -13.11
N VAL A 27 -10.59 -1.22 -12.03
CA VAL A 27 -10.39 0.11 -11.44
C VAL A 27 -8.95 0.29 -10.98
N THR A 28 -8.37 -0.73 -10.33
CA THR A 28 -6.99 -0.66 -9.83
C THR A 28 -5.98 -0.53 -10.97
N ILE A 29 -6.17 -1.24 -12.08
CA ILE A 29 -5.31 -1.09 -13.27
C ILE A 29 -5.41 0.33 -13.84
N GLY A 30 -6.63 0.88 -13.95
CA GLY A 30 -6.82 2.26 -14.40
C GLY A 30 -6.12 3.28 -13.50
N LEU A 31 -6.21 3.09 -12.17
CA LEU A 31 -5.52 3.92 -11.19
C LEU A 31 -3.99 3.74 -11.26
N ALA A 32 -3.49 2.53 -11.52
CA ALA A 32 -2.06 2.28 -11.66
C ALA A 32 -1.46 2.97 -12.89
N ILE A 33 -2.20 3.03 -14.01
CA ILE A 33 -1.78 3.78 -15.21
C ILE A 33 -1.72 5.28 -14.92
N LEU A 34 -2.73 5.82 -14.25
CA LEU A 34 -2.75 7.24 -13.86
C LEU A 34 -1.59 7.57 -12.91
N GLN A 35 -1.36 6.74 -11.88
CA GLN A 35 -0.28 6.97 -10.92
C GLN A 35 1.11 6.80 -11.54
N SER A 36 1.34 5.78 -12.35
CA SER A 36 2.63 5.59 -13.03
C SER A 36 2.94 6.74 -13.98
N THR A 37 1.94 7.25 -14.70
CA THR A 37 2.10 8.45 -15.55
C THR A 37 2.49 9.67 -14.71
N ALA A 38 1.84 9.90 -13.56
CA ALA A 38 2.16 11.01 -12.67
C ALA A 38 3.57 10.90 -12.08
N ILE A 39 3.99 9.70 -11.66
CA ILE A 39 5.34 9.45 -11.14
C ILE A 39 6.37 9.72 -12.25
N ILE A 40 6.12 9.28 -13.47
CA ILE A 40 7.03 9.50 -14.60
C ILE A 40 7.07 10.98 -15.01
N SER A 41 5.96 11.73 -14.95
CA SER A 41 6.00 13.17 -15.24
C SER A 41 6.83 13.93 -14.20
N LEU A 42 6.75 13.54 -12.93
CA LEU A 42 7.59 14.10 -11.87
C LEU A 42 9.06 13.69 -12.05
N ALA A 43 9.33 12.45 -12.46
CA ALA A 43 10.69 11.94 -12.72
C ALA A 43 11.39 12.68 -13.87
N ARG A 44 10.65 13.16 -14.87
CA ARG A 44 11.20 13.95 -15.97
C ARG A 44 11.61 15.36 -15.58
N THR A 45 11.03 15.92 -14.53
CA THR A 45 11.37 17.27 -14.09
C THR A 45 12.58 17.17 -13.15
N PRO A 46 13.78 17.64 -13.54
CA PRO A 46 14.97 17.55 -12.69
C PRO A 46 14.69 18.25 -11.36
N GLY A 47 15.05 17.61 -10.25
CA GLY A 47 14.81 18.12 -8.90
C GLY A 47 13.39 17.98 -8.33
N ALA A 48 12.40 17.51 -9.10
CA ALA A 48 11.01 17.34 -8.61
C ALA A 48 10.78 16.03 -7.85
N LEU A 49 11.51 14.96 -8.20
CA LEU A 49 11.39 13.65 -7.55
C LEU A 49 12.46 13.42 -6.45
N PHE A 50 13.65 13.98 -6.63
CA PHE A 50 14.73 13.98 -5.65
C PHE A 50 15.24 15.41 -5.45
N SER A 51 14.94 16.01 -4.30
CA SER A 51 15.42 17.35 -3.96
C SER A 51 16.96 17.37 -3.94
N GLY A 52 17.58 18.06 -4.89
CA GLY A 52 19.05 18.20 -4.98
C GLY A 52 19.75 17.34 -6.04
N CYS A 53 19.02 16.50 -6.80
CA CYS A 53 19.57 15.82 -7.98
C CYS A 53 19.19 16.58 -9.26
N ASN A 54 20.19 17.16 -9.93
CA ASN A 54 20.05 17.86 -11.21
C ASN A 54 20.42 16.97 -12.42
N GLU A 55 20.63 15.67 -12.17
CA GLU A 55 20.90 14.67 -13.20
C GLU A 55 19.60 14.22 -13.87
N ALA A 56 19.65 14.04 -15.18
CA ALA A 56 18.54 13.49 -15.95
C ALA A 56 18.37 12.00 -15.60
N VAL A 57 17.48 11.70 -14.64
CA VAL A 57 17.15 10.34 -14.20
C VAL A 57 16.67 9.47 -15.37
N ILE A 58 16.10 10.10 -16.40
CA ILE A 58 15.68 9.45 -17.65
C ILE A 58 16.62 9.94 -18.77
N PRO A 59 17.56 9.11 -19.25
CA PRO A 59 18.53 9.50 -20.29
C PRO A 59 17.90 9.75 -21.66
N ASN A 60 16.66 9.30 -21.88
CA ASN A 60 15.97 9.40 -23.16
C ASN A 60 14.46 9.64 -22.96
N ASP A 61 14.02 10.88 -23.21
CA ASP A 61 12.64 11.32 -23.08
C ASP A 61 11.71 10.89 -24.23
N SER A 62 12.14 9.96 -25.10
CA SER A 62 11.27 9.55 -26.20
C SER A 62 10.01 8.87 -25.69
N VAL A 63 8.87 9.22 -26.32
CA VAL A 63 7.53 8.74 -25.97
C VAL A 63 7.48 7.21 -25.84
N TRP A 64 8.27 6.48 -26.63
CA TRP A 64 8.34 5.03 -26.54
C TRP A 64 8.89 4.51 -25.21
N VAL A 65 9.95 5.14 -24.68
CA VAL A 65 10.56 4.73 -23.40
C VAL A 65 9.57 4.95 -22.25
N ILE A 66 8.83 6.05 -22.29
CA ILE A 66 7.79 6.36 -21.31
C ILE A 66 6.65 5.35 -21.34
N LEU A 67 6.15 5.01 -22.52
CA LEU A 67 5.07 4.01 -22.65
C LEU A 67 5.53 2.65 -22.12
N VAL A 68 6.78 2.26 -22.37
CA VAL A 68 7.38 1.04 -21.80
C VAL A 68 7.46 1.14 -20.28
N MET A 69 7.94 2.26 -19.71
CA MET A 69 8.01 2.45 -18.26
C MET A 69 6.62 2.36 -17.59
N ILE A 70 5.61 3.05 -18.13
CA ILE A 70 4.22 2.99 -17.64
C ILE A 70 3.72 1.54 -17.66
N THR A 71 3.96 0.84 -18.78
CA THR A 71 3.51 -0.55 -18.95
C THR A 71 4.18 -1.49 -17.97
N VAL A 72 5.50 -1.36 -17.76
CA VAL A 72 6.25 -2.19 -16.81
C VAL A 72 5.82 -1.92 -15.37
N MET A 73 5.63 -0.66 -14.99
CA MET A 73 5.13 -0.31 -13.64
C MET A 73 3.72 -0.86 -13.42
N THR A 74 2.83 -0.68 -14.39
CA THR A 74 1.46 -1.21 -14.32
C THR A 74 1.46 -2.74 -14.27
N ALA A 75 2.28 -3.41 -15.08
CA ALA A 75 2.44 -4.86 -15.04
C ALA A 75 2.96 -5.33 -13.66
N GLY A 76 3.94 -4.62 -13.08
CA GLY A 76 4.42 -4.88 -11.73
C GLY A 76 3.31 -4.80 -10.68
N THR A 77 2.45 -3.77 -10.74
CA THR A 77 1.30 -3.66 -9.82
C THR A 77 0.29 -4.78 -10.00
N ALA A 78 0.05 -5.25 -11.23
CA ALA A 78 -0.85 -6.37 -11.51
C ALA A 78 -0.29 -7.69 -10.93
N VAL A 79 1.03 -7.89 -11.02
CA VAL A 79 1.71 -9.05 -10.41
C VAL A 79 1.59 -9.01 -8.89
N VAL A 80 1.80 -7.86 -8.26
CA VAL A 80 1.64 -7.70 -6.80
C VAL A 80 0.21 -7.96 -6.35
N MET A 81 -0.78 -7.45 -7.10
CA MET A 81 -2.19 -7.72 -6.83
C MET A 81 -2.49 -9.22 -6.90
N TRP A 82 -2.01 -9.90 -7.95
CA TRP A 82 -2.17 -11.34 -8.11
C TRP A 82 -1.55 -12.13 -6.94
N PHE A 83 -0.36 -11.73 -6.47
CA PHE A 83 0.22 -12.31 -5.26
C PHE A 83 -0.65 -12.10 -4.01
N GLY A 84 -1.25 -10.93 -3.85
CA GLY A 84 -2.17 -10.65 -2.74
C GLY A 84 -3.39 -11.56 -2.73
N GLU A 85 -3.95 -11.85 -3.91
CA GLU A 85 -5.06 -12.79 -4.05
C GLU A 85 -4.64 -14.22 -3.71
N LEU A 86 -3.49 -14.67 -4.21
CA LEU A 86 -2.90 -15.97 -3.89
C LEU A 86 -2.66 -16.18 -2.40
N ILE A 87 -2.17 -15.16 -1.69
CA ILE A 87 -1.96 -15.22 -0.23
C ILE A 87 -3.31 -15.35 0.50
N THR A 88 -4.32 -14.62 0.03
CA THR A 88 -5.68 -14.66 0.60
C THR A 88 -6.32 -16.04 0.42
N GLU A 89 -6.17 -16.65 -0.76
CA GLU A 89 -6.68 -18.01 -1.04
C GLU A 89 -5.99 -19.09 -0.19
N ARG A 90 -4.72 -18.90 0.17
CA ARG A 90 -3.98 -19.80 1.05
C ARG A 90 -4.31 -19.63 2.54
N GLY A 91 -5.25 -18.75 2.89
CA GLY A 91 -5.82 -18.62 4.22
C GLY A 91 -5.02 -17.78 5.22
N VAL A 92 -3.98 -17.06 4.78
CA VAL A 92 -3.19 -16.18 5.65
C VAL A 92 -3.79 -14.77 5.65
N GLY A 93 -4.94 -14.59 6.30
CA GLY A 93 -5.60 -13.29 6.47
C GLY A 93 -5.93 -12.57 5.14
N ASN A 94 -5.81 -11.24 5.13
CA ASN A 94 -5.98 -10.43 3.92
C ASN A 94 -4.61 -10.23 3.24
N GLY A 95 -4.40 -10.88 2.10
CA GLY A 95 -3.10 -10.91 1.43
C GLY A 95 -2.60 -9.53 1.00
N MET A 96 -3.48 -8.61 0.61
CA MET A 96 -3.07 -7.24 0.29
C MET A 96 -2.53 -6.50 1.53
N SER A 97 -3.17 -6.68 2.69
CA SER A 97 -2.69 -6.07 3.94
C SER A 97 -1.36 -6.66 4.39
N VAL A 98 -1.16 -7.97 4.22
CA VAL A 98 0.11 -8.64 4.56
C VAL A 98 1.26 -8.14 3.67
N LEU A 99 1.02 -7.93 2.38
CA LEU A 99 2.02 -7.37 1.46
C LEU A 99 2.44 -5.95 1.86
N ILE A 100 1.46 -5.07 2.16
CA ILE A 100 1.75 -3.70 2.63
C ILE A 100 2.53 -3.73 3.93
N PHE A 101 2.12 -4.57 4.89
CA PHE A 101 2.80 -4.74 6.17
C PHE A 101 4.25 -5.18 5.99
N THR A 102 4.49 -6.18 5.14
CA THR A 102 5.82 -6.71 4.86
C THR A 102 6.70 -5.65 4.20
N SER A 103 6.15 -4.87 3.26
CA SER A 103 6.88 -3.79 2.59
C SER A 103 7.32 -2.70 3.58
N ILE A 104 6.45 -2.30 4.51
CA ILE A 104 6.79 -1.31 5.54
C ILE A 104 7.90 -1.85 6.44
N ILE A 105 7.74 -3.08 6.97
CA ILE A 105 8.72 -3.69 7.86
C ILE A 105 10.08 -3.88 7.19
N ALA A 106 10.11 -4.21 5.90
CA ALA A 106 11.37 -4.38 5.16
C ALA A 106 12.21 -3.09 5.10
N THR A 107 11.60 -1.91 5.19
CA THR A 107 12.32 -0.63 5.16
C THR A 107 12.90 -0.21 6.52
N ILE A 108 12.32 -0.71 7.62
CA ILE A 108 12.68 -0.32 8.98
C ILE A 108 14.17 -0.58 9.30
N PRO A 109 14.75 -1.77 9.02
CA PRO A 109 16.15 -2.05 9.33
C PRO A 109 17.13 -1.10 8.63
N ALA A 110 16.88 -0.79 7.36
CA ALA A 110 17.73 0.10 6.57
C ALA A 110 17.71 1.54 7.12
N GLN A 111 16.54 2.01 7.58
CA GLN A 111 16.42 3.32 8.22
C GLN A 111 17.12 3.36 9.58
N PHE A 112 17.05 2.30 10.37
CA PHE A 112 17.78 2.23 11.64
C PHE A 112 19.30 2.22 11.43
N ALA A 113 19.78 1.48 10.43
CA ALA A 113 21.20 1.46 10.08
C ALA A 113 21.71 2.84 9.62
N SER A 114 20.91 3.58 8.83
CA SER A 114 21.30 4.91 8.37
C SER A 114 21.37 5.93 9.52
N ILE A 115 20.43 5.87 10.48
CA ILE A 115 20.43 6.76 11.66
C ILE A 115 21.65 6.46 12.55
N PHE A 116 21.95 5.19 12.78
CA PHE A 116 23.10 4.78 13.60
C PHE A 116 24.43 5.30 13.00
N GLY A 117 24.61 5.16 11.69
CA GLY A 117 25.85 5.58 11.01
C GLY A 117 26.01 7.10 10.86
N SER A 118 24.92 7.86 10.75
CA SER A 118 24.98 9.30 10.41
C SER A 118 24.79 10.25 11.59
N ARG A 119 23.99 9.87 12.60
CA ARG A 119 23.60 10.77 13.72
C ARG A 119 24.08 10.30 15.09
N GLY A 120 24.79 9.18 15.15
CA GLY A 120 25.39 8.64 16.37
C GLY A 120 24.42 7.91 17.30
N VAL A 121 24.98 7.27 18.33
CA VAL A 121 24.25 6.33 19.22
C VAL A 121 23.13 7.01 20.02
N PHE A 122 23.32 8.28 20.41
CA PHE A 122 22.35 9.01 21.22
C PHE A 122 21.03 9.26 20.49
N THR A 123 21.09 9.74 19.24
CA THR A 123 19.90 10.00 18.41
C THR A 123 19.21 8.71 17.98
N PHE A 124 19.98 7.64 17.76
CA PHE A 124 19.45 6.29 17.53
C PHE A 124 18.63 5.80 18.73
N ALA A 125 19.19 5.87 19.95
CA ALA A 125 18.51 5.45 21.17
C ALA A 125 17.22 6.26 21.43
N MET A 126 17.26 7.59 21.22
CA MET A 126 16.08 8.45 21.34
C MET A 126 15.00 8.08 20.32
N THR A 127 15.38 7.83 19.06
CA THR A 127 14.43 7.44 18.00
C THR A 127 13.78 6.10 18.29
N LEU A 128 14.55 5.13 18.78
CA LEU A 128 14.05 3.82 19.18
C LEU A 128 13.04 3.92 20.33
N LEU A 129 13.33 4.75 21.34
CA LEU A 129 12.45 4.97 22.48
C LEU A 129 11.13 5.61 22.04
N VAL A 130 11.19 6.67 21.23
CA VAL A 130 9.99 7.32 20.68
C VAL A 130 9.19 6.36 19.80
N GLY A 131 9.84 5.58 18.94
CA GLY A 131 9.19 4.57 18.12
C GLY A 131 8.42 3.55 18.96
N LEU A 132 9.04 3.04 20.03
CA LEU A 132 8.40 2.09 20.94
C LEU A 132 7.23 2.72 21.70
N ALA A 133 7.35 3.97 22.14
CA ALA A 133 6.28 4.71 22.78
C ALA A 133 5.08 4.92 21.85
N VAL A 134 5.30 5.26 20.58
CA VAL A 134 4.25 5.39 19.57
C VAL A 134 3.55 4.06 19.32
N VAL A 135 4.31 2.96 19.18
CA VAL A 135 3.72 1.62 19.01
C VAL A 135 2.85 1.25 20.21
N ALA A 136 3.35 1.45 21.44
CA ALA A 136 2.58 1.19 22.65
C ALA A 136 1.29 2.04 22.72
N PHE A 137 1.38 3.31 22.34
CA PHE A 137 0.22 4.21 22.29
C PHE A 137 -0.81 3.78 21.25
N VAL A 138 -0.38 3.41 20.04
CA VAL A 138 -1.27 2.90 18.99
C VAL A 138 -1.97 1.63 19.45
N VAL A 139 -1.24 0.68 20.06
CA VAL A 139 -1.81 -0.56 20.60
C VAL A 139 -2.85 -0.26 21.70
N PHE A 140 -2.55 0.67 22.61
CA PHE A 140 -3.49 1.07 23.66
C PHE A 140 -4.79 1.64 23.08
N VAL A 141 -4.70 2.49 22.06
CA VAL A 141 -5.86 3.10 21.39
C VAL A 141 -6.64 2.06 20.57
N GLU A 142 -5.95 1.17 19.84
CA GLU A 142 -6.62 0.14 19.03
C GLU A 142 -7.35 -0.90 19.88
N GLN A 143 -6.82 -1.23 21.06
CA GLN A 143 -7.47 -2.16 22.00
C GLN A 143 -8.63 -1.53 22.77
N ALA A 144 -8.79 -0.20 22.72
CA ALA A 144 -9.88 0.51 23.40
C ALA A 144 -11.22 0.27 22.68
N GLN A 145 -11.82 -0.89 22.92
CA GLN A 145 -13.14 -1.24 22.38
C GLN A 145 -14.24 -0.93 23.40
N ARG A 146 -15.24 -0.13 22.98
CA ARG A 146 -16.47 0.05 23.74
C ARG A 146 -17.36 -1.19 23.58
N ARG A 147 -17.37 -2.06 24.59
CA ARG A 147 -18.26 -3.23 24.62
C ARG A 147 -19.69 -2.76 24.90
N ILE A 148 -20.53 -2.73 23.87
CA ILE A 148 -21.97 -2.49 24.01
C ILE A 148 -22.63 -3.85 24.27
N PRO A 149 -23.23 -4.10 25.44
CA PRO A 149 -23.89 -5.37 25.70
C PRO A 149 -25.12 -5.50 24.81
N VAL A 150 -25.12 -6.50 23.92
CA VAL A 150 -26.27 -6.85 23.09
C VAL A 150 -26.97 -8.01 23.77
N GLN A 151 -28.17 -7.78 24.27
CA GLN A 151 -29.05 -8.85 24.74
C GLN A 151 -29.82 -9.38 23.53
N TYR A 152 -29.49 -10.59 23.10
CA TYR A 152 -30.30 -11.29 22.12
C TYR A 152 -31.58 -11.77 22.81
N ALA A 153 -32.68 -11.05 22.56
CA ALA A 153 -34.01 -11.53 22.92
C ALA A 153 -34.37 -12.68 21.97
N LYS A 154 -33.94 -13.91 22.27
CA LYS A 154 -34.53 -15.09 21.63
C LYS A 154 -34.58 -16.29 22.58
N ARG A 155 -35.82 -16.72 22.83
CA ARG A 155 -36.20 -18.12 22.99
C ARG A 155 -36.30 -18.75 21.60
#